data_AF-H1VXC8-F1
#
_entry.id   AF-H1VXC8-F1
#
_cell.length_a   1.000
_cell.length_b   1.000
_cell.length_c   1.000
_cell.angle_alpha   90.00
_cell.angle_beta   90.00
_cell.angle_gamma   90.00
#
_symmetry.space_group_name_H-M   'P 1'
#
loop_
_entity.id
_entity.type
_entity.pdbx_description
1 polymer ?
#
loop_
_entity_poly.entity_id
_entity_poly.type
_entity_poly.pdbx_seq_one_letter_code
_entity_poly.pdbx_strand_id
1 'polypeptide(L)'
;MAPSAASGGVPDPTPEYLHRASLPSTLLPTPRPILVVMDLNGTLLHRPNRRQATSFVERPHARRFLQYCLDTFHVVVWSSARPGNVQSMCDQLLLD
;
A
#
# COMPACT_ATOMS: atom_id res chain seq x y z
N MET A 1 -4.50 -19.49 0.38
CA MET A 1 -5.22 -20.01 1.57
C MET A 1 -6.33 -19.05 1.90
N ALA A 2 -7.53 -19.56 2.20
CA ALA A 2 -8.60 -18.72 2.73
C ALA A 2 -8.23 -18.20 4.13
N PRO A 3 -8.73 -17.01 4.55
CA PRO A 3 -8.59 -16.52 5.91
C PRO A 3 -9.07 -17.56 6.93
N SER A 4 -8.42 -17.62 8.09
CA SER A 4 -8.82 -18.56 9.14
C SER A 4 -10.13 -18.12 9.80
N ALA A 5 -10.83 -19.05 10.46
CA ALA A 5 -11.99 -18.70 11.27
C ALA A 5 -11.64 -17.68 12.39
N ALA A 6 -10.41 -17.77 12.93
CA ALA A 6 -9.91 -16.85 13.95
C ALA A 6 -9.70 -15.41 13.41
N SER A 7 -9.55 -15.22 12.10
CA SER A 7 -9.48 -13.91 11.46
C SER A 7 -10.83 -13.41 10.94
N GLY A 8 -11.95 -14.06 11.30
CA GLY A 8 -13.29 -13.69 10.87
C GLY A 8 -13.76 -14.32 9.55
N GLY A 9 -12.99 -15.24 8.96
CA GLY A 9 -13.35 -15.91 7.70
C GLY A 9 -13.43 -14.99 6.48
N VAL A 10 -14.01 -15.49 5.38
CA VAL A 10 -14.39 -14.65 4.23
C VAL A 10 -15.82 -14.16 4.48
N PRO A 11 -16.07 -12.84 4.57
CA PRO A 11 -17.42 -12.35 4.78
C PRO A 11 -18.27 -12.52 3.52
N ASP A 12 -19.54 -12.88 3.70
CA ASP A 12 -20.54 -12.77 2.63
C ASP A 12 -20.89 -11.30 2.41
N PRO A 13 -20.81 -10.78 1.17
CA PRO A 13 -21.10 -9.38 0.92
C PRO A 13 -22.59 -9.10 1.12
N THR A 14 -22.92 -7.97 1.76
CA THR A 14 -24.32 -7.58 1.93
C THR A 14 -24.94 -7.18 0.58
N PRO A 15 -26.26 -7.34 0.40
CA PRO A 15 -26.95 -6.88 -0.81
C PRO A 15 -26.70 -5.39 -1.11
N GLU A 16 -26.63 -4.54 -0.08
CA GLU A 16 -26.36 -3.11 -0.21
C GLU A 16 -24.94 -2.85 -0.74
N TYR A 17 -23.95 -3.61 -0.27
CA TYR A 17 -22.59 -3.53 -0.78
C TYR A 17 -22.55 -3.91 -2.25
N LEU A 18 -23.17 -5.04 -2.65
CA LEU A 18 -23.22 -5.49 -4.04
C LEU A 18 -23.92 -4.47 -4.94
N HIS A 19 -25.03 -3.89 -4.47
CA HIS A 19 -25.72 -2.84 -5.20
C HIS A 19 -24.83 -1.62 -5.43
N ARG A 20 -24.13 -1.13 -4.40
CA ARG A 20 -23.22 0.02 -4.53
C ARG A 20 -22.00 -0.28 -5.40
N ALA A 21 -21.41 -1.46 -5.27
CA ALA A 21 -20.24 -1.86 -6.03
C ALA A 21 -20.53 -2.07 -7.52
N SER A 22 -21.78 -2.32 -7.89
CA SER A 22 -22.21 -2.48 -9.28
C SER A 22 -22.61 -1.17 -9.96
N LEU A 23 -22.62 -0.05 -9.24
CA LEU A 23 -22.87 1.27 -9.84
C LEU A 23 -21.73 1.64 -10.80
N PRO A 24 -22.02 2.23 -11.97
CA PRO A 24 -20.99 2.66 -12.91
C PRO A 24 -20.15 3.80 -12.32
N SER A 25 -18.87 3.86 -12.70
CA SER A 25 -18.03 5.00 -12.38
C SER A 25 -18.56 6.26 -13.07
N THR A 26 -18.40 7.41 -12.40
CA THR A 26 -18.81 8.71 -12.93
C THR A 26 -17.58 9.58 -13.17
N LEU A 27 -17.57 10.32 -14.28
CA LEU A 27 -16.53 11.29 -14.55
C LEU A 27 -16.77 12.55 -13.70
N LEU A 28 -15.72 13.01 -13.05
CA LEU A 28 -15.75 14.25 -12.29
C LEU A 28 -15.43 15.43 -13.21
N PRO A 29 -16.11 16.59 -13.07
CA PRO A 29 -15.86 17.77 -13.90
C PRO A 29 -14.46 18.37 -13.66
N THR A 30 -13.90 18.15 -12.47
CA THR A 30 -12.54 18.55 -12.11
C THR A 30 -11.84 17.41 -11.39
N PRO A 31 -10.53 17.17 -11.65
CA PRO A 31 -9.74 16.22 -10.87
C PRO A 31 -9.81 16.53 -9.38
N ARG A 32 -10.00 15.50 -8.55
CA ARG A 32 -9.95 15.63 -7.09
C ARG A 32 -8.55 15.22 -6.62
N PRO A 33 -7.87 16.03 -5.79
CA PRO A 33 -6.62 15.61 -5.16
C PRO A 33 -6.84 14.32 -4.36
N ILE A 34 -6.03 13.30 -4.63
CA ILE A 34 -6.04 12.03 -3.91
C ILE A 34 -4.81 11.98 -3.01
N LEU A 35 -5.01 11.61 -1.75
CA LEU A 35 -3.95 11.25 -0.82
C LEU A 35 -3.81 9.73 -0.79
N VAL A 36 -2.62 9.23 -1.13
CA VAL A 36 -2.24 7.84 -1.01
C VAL A 36 -1.37 7.68 0.24
N VAL A 37 -1.91 7.00 1.26
CA VAL A 37 -1.15 6.62 2.46
C VAL A 37 -0.58 5.22 2.24
N MET A 38 0.75 5.11 2.17
CA MET A 38 1.46 3.85 1.87
C MET A 38 2.19 3.30 3.09
N ASP A 39 1.91 2.05 3.43
CA ASP A 39 2.80 1.27 4.28
C ASP A 39 3.99 0.69 3.50
N LEU A 40 5.04 0.30 4.22
CA LEU A 40 6.24 -0.32 3.68
C LEU A 40 6.21 -1.85 3.84
N ASN A 41 6.24 -2.37 5.07
CA ASN A 41 6.54 -3.77 5.34
C ASN A 41 5.34 -4.68 5.14
N GLY A 42 5.45 -5.62 4.20
CA GLY A 42 4.34 -6.46 3.77
C GLY A 42 3.48 -5.81 2.67
N THR A 43 3.83 -4.57 2.27
CA THR A 43 3.11 -3.80 1.26
C THR A 43 3.98 -3.54 0.03
N LEU A 44 5.04 -2.72 0.16
CA LEU A 44 5.98 -2.37 -0.91
C LEU A 44 7.28 -3.19 -0.87
N LEU A 45 7.62 -3.71 0.30
CA LEU A 45 8.81 -4.53 0.54
C LEU A 45 8.54 -5.57 1.61
N HIS A 46 9.42 -6.57 1.72
CA HIS A 46 9.46 -7.42 2.90
C HIS A 46 10.89 -7.60 3.41
N ARG A 47 11.01 -7.72 4.74
CA ARG A 47 12.31 -7.94 5.41
C ARG A 47 12.40 -9.39 5.87
N PRO A 48 13.15 -10.25 5.15
CA PRO A 48 13.27 -11.66 5.51
C PRO A 48 14.02 -11.86 6.83
N ASN A 49 14.99 -10.99 7.13
CA ASN A 49 15.72 -11.01 8.39
C ASN A 49 15.45 -9.75 9.21
N ARG A 50 14.62 -9.85 10.25
CA ARG A 50 14.29 -8.72 11.14
C ARG A 50 15.50 -8.15 11.88
N ARG A 51 16.61 -8.89 12.00
CA ARG A 51 17.85 -8.41 12.63
C ARG A 51 18.69 -7.53 11.69
N GLN A 52 18.43 -7.57 10.39
CA GLN A 52 19.05 -6.71 9.38
C GLN A 52 18.02 -5.68 8.90
N ALA A 53 17.82 -4.64 9.70
CA ALA A 53 16.68 -3.73 9.53
C ALA A 53 16.64 -2.98 8.19
N THR A 54 17.79 -2.80 7.54
CA THR A 54 17.96 -2.09 6.27
C THR A 54 17.97 -3.00 5.04
N SER A 55 18.09 -4.32 5.23
CA SER A 55 18.02 -5.30 4.14
C SER A 55 16.58 -5.71 3.91
N PHE A 56 16.10 -5.50 2.69
CA PHE A 56 14.76 -5.90 2.28
C PHE A 56 14.75 -6.39 0.85
N VAL A 57 13.69 -7.10 0.51
CA VAL A 57 13.37 -7.49 -0.85
C VAL A 57 12.14 -6.70 -1.29
N GLU A 58 12.30 -5.96 -2.38
CA GLU A 58 11.22 -5.20 -2.98
C GLU A 58 10.10 -6.11 -3.47
N ARG A 59 8.86 -5.62 -3.36
CA ARG A 59 7.76 -6.21 -4.11
C ARG A 59 8.02 -5.97 -5.59
N PRO A 60 7.75 -6.95 -6.48
CA PRO A 60 7.87 -6.72 -7.91
C PRO A 60 7.18 -5.42 -8.35
N HIS A 61 7.90 -4.59 -9.11
CA HIS A 61 7.46 -3.28 -9.60
C HIS A 61 7.23 -2.19 -8.53
N ALA A 62 7.68 -2.37 -7.28
CA ALA A 62 7.49 -1.39 -6.20
C ALA A 62 7.95 0.03 -6.60
N ARG A 63 9.16 0.17 -7.16
CA ARG A 63 9.69 1.47 -7.59
C ARG A 63 8.83 2.14 -8.67
N ARG A 64 8.47 1.39 -9.73
CA ARG A 64 7.63 1.92 -10.82
C ARG A 64 6.26 2.36 -10.31
N PHE A 65 5.67 1.57 -9.41
CA PHE A 65 4.40 1.91 -8.77
C PHE A 65 4.52 3.18 -7.92
N LEU A 66 5.56 3.25 -7.08
CA LEU A 66 5.82 4.39 -6.21
C LEU A 66 6.06 5.68 -7.01
N GLN A 67 6.83 5.61 -8.10
CA GLN A 67 7.04 6.73 -9.00
C GLN A 67 5.71 7.24 -9.58
N TYR A 68 4.89 6.34 -10.12
CA TYR A 68 3.56 6.71 -10.63
C TYR A 68 2.71 7.40 -9.56
N CYS A 69 2.74 6.89 -8.32
CA CYS A 69 2.00 7.50 -7.23
C CYS A 69 2.50 8.91 -6.90
N LEU A 70 3.82 9.12 -6.87
CA LEU A 70 4.43 10.43 -6.61
C LEU A 70 4.14 11.44 -7.73
N ASP A 71 4.10 10.98 -8.98
CA ASP A 71 3.81 11.82 -10.15
C ASP A 71 2.33 12.23 -10.23
N THR A 72 1.43 11.42 -9.66
CA THR A 72 -0.03 11.56 -9.85
C THR A 72 -0.78 12.05 -8.61
N PHE A 73 -0.27 11.73 -7.41
CA PHE A 73 -1.01 11.88 -6.15
C PHE A 73 -0.17 12.57 -5.07
N HIS A 74 -0.84 13.02 -4.01
CA HIS A 74 -0.15 13.30 -2.76
C HIS A 74 0.16 11.99 -2.06
N VAL A 75 1.41 11.78 -1.68
CA VAL A 75 1.87 10.52 -1.07
C VAL A 75 2.38 10.78 0.34
N VAL A 76 1.96 9.94 1.28
CA VAL A 76 2.53 9.88 2.63
C VAL A 76 2.92 8.44 2.93
N VAL A 77 4.12 8.25 3.47
CA VAL A 77 4.54 6.94 4.00
C VAL A 77 4.12 6.84 5.46
N TRP A 78 3.34 5.80 5.79
CA TRP A 78 2.93 5.48 7.15
C TRP A 78 3.28 4.03 7.47
N SER A 79 4.31 3.84 8.29
CA SER A 79 4.75 2.49 8.69
C SER A 79 4.90 2.36 10.20
N SER A 80 4.75 1.14 10.72
CA SER A 80 4.95 0.79 12.12
C SER A 80 6.43 0.63 12.52
N ALA A 81 7.35 0.73 11.56
CA ALA A 81 8.78 0.65 11.81
C ALA A 81 9.31 1.91 12.54
N ARG A 82 10.46 1.77 13.20
CA ARG A 82 11.14 2.92 13.82
C ARG A 82 11.53 3.97 12.76
N PRO A 83 11.49 5.27 13.07
CA PRO A 83 11.75 6.34 12.09
C PRO A 83 13.03 6.16 11.26
N GLY A 84 14.16 5.81 11.89
CA GLY A 84 15.42 5.58 11.17
C GLY A 84 15.37 4.43 10.16
N ASN A 85 14.59 3.38 10.45
CA ASN A 85 14.39 2.28 9.50
C ASN A 85 13.48 2.71 8.36
N VAL A 86 12.44 3.51 8.65
CA VAL A 86 11.56 4.08 7.61
C VAL A 86 12.37 4.94 6.65
N GLN A 87 13.19 5.85 7.17
CA GLN A 87 14.06 6.70 6.36
C GLN A 87 14.97 5.87 5.45
N SER A 88 15.72 4.91 6.01
CA SER A 88 16.63 4.07 5.21
C SER A 88 15.92 3.24 4.13
N MET A 89 14.70 2.77 4.38
CA MET A 89 13.91 2.06 3.36
C MET A 89 13.40 3.01 2.27
N CYS A 90 12.96 4.22 2.65
CA CYS A 90 12.55 5.24 1.68
C CYS A 90 13.72 5.68 0.81
N ASP A 91 14.90 5.93 1.40
CA ASP A 91 16.09 6.34 0.66
C ASP A 91 16.44 5.29 -0.41
N GLN A 92 16.48 4.01 -0.03
CA GLN A 92 16.77 2.92 -0.98
C GLN A 92 15.70 2.77 -2.08
N LEU A 93 14.44 3.07 -1.79
CA LEU A 93 13.34 2.97 -2.77
C LEU A 93 13.26 4.16 -3.72
N LEU A 94 13.73 5.34 -3.29
CA LEU A 94 13.52 6.62 -3.96
C LEU A 94 14.78 7.25 -4.56
N LEU A 95 15.95 6.90 -4.05
CA LEU A 95 17.22 7.57 -4.38
C LEU A 95 18.24 6.64 -5.06
N ASP A 96 18.13 5.33 -4.85
CA ASP A 96 18.89 4.32 -5.59
C ASP A 96 18.20 3.97 -6.92
#